data_AF-A0A973EPX8-F1
#
_entry.id   AF-A0A973EPX8-F1
#
_cell.length_a   1.000
_cell.length_b   1.000
_cell.length_c   1.000
_cell.angle_alpha   90.00
_cell.angle_beta   90.00
_cell.angle_gamma   90.00
#
_symmetry.space_group_name_H-M   'P 1'
#
loop_
_entity.id
_entity.type
_entity.pdbx_description
1 polymer ?
#
loop_
_entity_poly.entity_id
_entity_poly.type
_entity_poly.pdbx_seq_one_letter_code
_entity_poly.pdbx_strand_id
1 'polypeptide(L)'
;MMPEKLKQSYREFHDAMISNGVVDAKTTFMIQMGVAMALGCYPCMEILGGMAKERGVSEEELGTVEAIVMAVSAGRVYNQFREVCKRFE
;
A
#
# COMPACT_ATOMS: atom_id res chain seq x y z
N MET A 1 -9.41 23.15 6.03
CA MET A 1 -8.89 22.16 7.00
C MET A 1 -10.04 21.29 7.49
N MET A 2 -9.80 20.00 7.76
CA MET A 2 -10.84 19.05 8.18
C MET A 2 -11.39 19.39 9.59
N PRO A 3 -12.69 19.16 9.89
CA PRO A 3 -13.25 19.29 11.24
C PRO A 3 -12.53 18.42 12.28
N GLU A 4 -12.43 18.90 13.52
CA GLU A 4 -11.56 18.28 14.53
C GLU A 4 -11.98 16.85 14.89
N LYS A 5 -13.29 16.62 15.06
CA LYS A 5 -13.82 15.28 15.33
C LYS A 5 -13.43 14.28 14.23
N LEU A 6 -13.47 14.70 12.96
CA LEU A 6 -13.10 13.84 11.84
C LEU A 6 -11.59 13.57 11.82
N LYS A 7 -10.74 14.55 12.16
CA LYS A 7 -9.29 14.32 12.27
C LYS A 7 -8.97 13.30 13.35
N GLN A 8 -9.61 13.43 14.51
CA GLN A 8 -9.36 12.55 15.64
C GLN A 8 -9.79 11.11 15.32
N SER A 9 -10.99 10.91 14.77
CA SER A 9 -11.44 9.59 14.35
C SER A 9 -10.56 8.96 13.28
N TYR A 10 -10.04 9.75 12.34
CA TYR A 10 -9.09 9.24 11.34
C TYR A 10 -7.76 8.81 11.96
N ARG A 11 -7.21 9.60 12.90
CA ARG A 11 -5.96 9.25 13.60
C ARG A 11 -6.11 7.96 14.39
N GLU A 12 -7.19 7.80 15.14
CA GLU A 12 -7.47 6.58 15.91
C GLU A 12 -7.55 5.35 15.00
N PHE A 13 -8.24 5.47 13.87
CA PHE A 13 -8.31 4.40 12.87
C PHE A 13 -6.94 4.07 12.27
N HIS A 14 -6.17 5.10 11.90
CA HIS A 14 -4.84 4.95 11.34
C HIS A 14 -3.88 4.27 12.32
N ASP A 15 -3.90 4.66 13.59
CA ASP A 15 -3.03 4.09 14.61
C ASP A 15 -3.40 2.63 14.92
N ALA A 16 -4.71 2.31 14.92
CA ALA A 16 -5.21 0.95 15.05
C ALA A 16 -4.83 0.06 13.87
N MET A 17 -4.80 0.59 12.64
CA MET A 17 -4.32 -0.14 11.45
C MET A 17 -2.84 -0.55 11.61
N ILE A 18 -2.00 0.36 12.11
CA ILE A 18 -0.57 0.09 12.32
C ILE A 18 -0.37 -0.90 13.48
N SER A 19 -1.10 -0.72 14.57
CA SER A 19 -1.00 -1.55 15.79
C SER A 19 -2.12 -2.57 15.86
N ASN A 20 -2.35 -3.29 14.77
CA ASN A 20 -3.53 -4.15 14.60
C ASN A 20 -3.49 -5.45 15.44
N GLY A 21 -2.33 -5.88 15.94
CA GLY A 21 -2.18 -7.07 16.77
C GLY A 21 -2.38 -8.41 16.06
N VAL A 22 -2.58 -8.42 14.74
CA VAL A 22 -2.83 -9.61 13.92
C VAL A 22 -1.65 -9.89 12.96
N VAL A 23 -1.15 -8.85 12.31
CA VAL A 23 -0.01 -8.89 11.38
C VAL A 23 1.16 -8.18 12.05
N ASP A 24 2.36 -8.75 11.98
CA ASP A 24 3.55 -8.16 12.60
C ASP A 24 3.87 -6.78 12.01
N ALA A 25 4.63 -5.98 12.75
CA ALA A 25 4.88 -4.59 12.40
C ALA A 25 5.63 -4.42 11.06
N LYS A 26 6.55 -5.35 10.74
CA LYS A 26 7.34 -5.28 9.51
C LYS A 26 6.47 -5.63 8.31
N THR A 27 5.71 -6.72 8.39
CA THR A 27 4.75 -7.12 7.36
C THR A 27 3.67 -6.07 7.15
N THR A 28 3.11 -5.50 8.23
CA THR A 28 2.13 -4.41 8.18
C THR A 28 2.67 -3.19 7.44
N PHE A 29 3.94 -2.84 7.67
CA PHE A 29 4.59 -1.74 6.96
C PHE A 29 4.82 -2.04 5.47
N MET A 30 5.28 -3.25 5.12
CA MET A 30 5.47 -3.64 3.72
C MET A 30 4.15 -3.65 2.94
N ILE A 31 3.04 -4.06 3.57
CA ILE A 31 1.70 -3.96 2.99
C ILE A 31 1.32 -2.50 2.75
N GLN A 32 1.52 -1.61 3.73
CA GLN A 32 1.27 -0.17 3.56
C GLN A 32 2.05 0.41 2.38
N MET A 33 3.33 0.07 2.27
CA MET A 33 4.17 0.51 1.15
C MET A 33 3.66 -0.01 -0.19
N GLY A 34 3.34 -1.31 -0.29
CA GLY A 34 2.80 -1.90 -1.50
C GLY A 34 1.47 -1.26 -1.93
N VAL A 35 0.58 -0.97 -0.98
CA VAL A 35 -0.68 -0.26 -1.24
C VAL A 35 -0.43 1.18 -1.68
N ALA A 36 0.52 1.89 -1.06
CA ALA A 36 0.91 3.24 -1.47
C ALA A 36 1.40 3.28 -2.93
N MET A 37 2.24 2.32 -3.33
CA MET A 37 2.72 2.15 -4.71
C MET A 37 1.56 1.83 -5.66
N ALA A 38 0.71 0.86 -5.32
CA ALA A 38 -0.39 0.41 -6.17
C ALA A 38 -1.45 1.50 -6.42
N LEU A 39 -1.63 2.42 -5.45
CA LEU A 39 -2.54 3.57 -5.56
C LEU A 39 -1.86 4.83 -6.12
N GLY A 40 -0.54 4.82 -6.33
CA GLY A 40 0.22 6.00 -6.77
C GLY A 40 0.23 7.14 -5.74
N CYS A 41 0.19 6.84 -4.44
CA CYS A 41 0.23 7.86 -3.39
C CYS A 41 1.67 8.31 -3.13
N TYR A 42 2.17 9.29 -3.89
CA TYR A 42 3.52 9.83 -3.72
C TYR A 42 3.83 10.32 -2.30
N PRO A 43 2.97 11.10 -1.63
CA PRO A 43 3.24 11.53 -0.25
C PRO A 43 3.30 10.36 0.73
N CYS A 44 2.49 9.31 0.51
CA CYS A 44 2.54 8.11 1.33
C CYS A 44 3.87 7.38 1.14
N MET A 45 4.34 7.22 -0.11
CA MET A 45 5.62 6.58 -0.42
C MET A 45 6.80 7.36 0.18
N GLU A 46 6.76 8.69 0.16
CA GLU A 46 7.79 9.53 0.79
C GLU A 46 7.83 9.35 2.31
N ILE A 47 6.67 9.45 2.97
CA ILE A 47 6.55 9.28 4.43
C ILE A 47 6.98 7.87 4.85
N LEU A 48 6.45 6.84 4.20
CA LEU A 48 6.78 5.45 4.51
C LEU A 48 8.25 5.16 4.19
N GLY A 49 8.75 5.64 3.05
CA GLY A 49 10.14 5.46 2.63
C GLY A 49 11.14 6.01 3.65
N GLY A 50 10.85 7.18 4.22
CA GLY A 50 11.63 7.77 5.31
C GLY A 50 11.68 6.91 6.58
N MET A 51 10.65 6.10 6.84
CA MET A 51 10.57 5.23 8.03
C MET A 51 11.12 3.81 7.79
N ALA A 52 11.42 3.40 6.55
CA ALA A 52 11.73 2.02 6.21
C ALA A 52 12.89 1.43 7.03
N LYS A 53 13.97 2.21 7.19
CA LYS A 53 15.15 1.82 7.98
C LYS A 53 14.81 1.58 9.45
N GLU A 54 14.01 2.47 10.05
CA GLU A 54 13.57 2.36 11.44
C GLU A 54 12.65 1.15 11.66
N ARG A 55 11.92 0.76 10.62
CA ARG A 55 11.04 -0.41 10.60
C ARG A 55 11.77 -1.71 10.24
N GLY A 56 13.08 -1.67 10.06
CA GLY A 56 13.90 -2.86 9.78
C GLY A 56 13.62 -3.49 8.41
N VAL A 57 13.19 -2.68 7.44
CA VAL A 57 12.94 -3.11 6.05
C VAL A 57 14.13 -2.71 5.19
N SER A 58 14.67 -3.65 4.43
CA SER A 58 15.80 -3.41 3.52
C SER A 58 15.34 -2.83 2.17
N GLU A 59 16.27 -2.21 1.44
CA GLU A 59 16.00 -1.76 0.07
C GLU A 59 15.64 -2.93 -0.86
N GLU A 60 16.21 -4.12 -0.64
CA GLU A 60 15.90 -5.33 -1.41
C GLU A 60 14.46 -5.81 -1.15
N GLU A 61 13.99 -5.73 0.10
CA GLU A 61 12.60 -6.03 0.45
C GLU A 61 11.63 -5.03 -0.19
N LEU A 62 11.97 -3.73 -0.18
CA LEU A 62 11.18 -2.70 -0.86
C LEU A 62 11.14 -2.91 -2.38
N GLY A 63 12.28 -3.21 -3.01
CA GLY A 63 12.35 -3.51 -4.45
C GLY A 63 11.58 -4.78 -4.81
N THR A 64 11.53 -5.77 -3.92
CA THR A 64 10.68 -6.96 -4.09
C THR A 64 9.19 -6.60 -4.04
N VAL A 65 8.78 -5.75 -3.10
CA VAL A 65 7.39 -5.24 -3.03
C VAL A 65 7.05 -4.44 -4.29
N GLU A 66 7.95 -3.59 -4.78
CA GLU A 66 7.78 -2.85 -6.04
C GLU A 66 7.54 -3.81 -7.21
N ALA A 67 8.37 -4.84 -7.37
CA ALA A 67 8.22 -5.83 -8.44
C ALA A 67 6.89 -6.58 -8.36
N ILE A 68 6.42 -6.93 -7.16
CA ILE A 68 5.10 -7.55 -6.93
C ILE A 68 3.99 -6.59 -7.38
N VAL A 69 4.05 -5.31 -7.00
CA VAL A 69 3.06 -4.29 -7.40
C VAL A 69 3.04 -4.12 -8.92
N MET A 70 4.20 -4.10 -9.57
CA MET A 70 4.30 -4.05 -11.04
C MET A 70 3.62 -5.25 -11.69
N ALA A 71 3.89 -6.47 -11.22
CA ALA A 71 3.30 -7.70 -11.76
C ALA A 71 1.78 -7.73 -11.60
N VAL A 72 1.26 -7.38 -10.42
CA VAL A 72 -0.20 -7.31 -10.16
C VAL A 72 -0.86 -6.24 -11.03
N SER A 73 -0.21 -5.09 -11.20
CA SER A 73 -0.73 -4.00 -12.04
C SER A 73 -0.81 -4.40 -13.51
N ALA A 74 0.21 -5.09 -14.03
CA ALA A 74 0.21 -5.63 -15.39
C ALA A 74 -0.89 -6.70 -15.57
N GLY A 75 -1.01 -7.63 -14.61
CA GLY A 75 -2.04 -8.66 -14.62
C GLY A 75 -3.46 -8.08 -14.58
N ARG A 76 -3.68 -7.00 -13.83
CA ARG A 76 -4.97 -6.27 -13.81
C ARG A 76 -5.35 -5.81 -15.21
N VAL A 77 -4.45 -5.13 -15.93
CA VAL A 77 -4.72 -4.62 -17.29
C VAL A 77 -5.04 -5.77 -18.23
N TYR A 78 -4.22 -6.82 -18.21
CA TYR A 78 -4.40 -8.01 -19.05
C TYR A 78 -5.78 -8.66 -18.83
N ASN A 79 -6.12 -8.96 -17.57
CA ASN A 79 -7.35 -9.67 -17.24
C ASN A 79 -8.60 -8.83 -17.49
N GLN A 80 -8.58 -7.53 -17.15
CA GLN A 80 -9.72 -6.64 -17.37
C GLN A 80 -10.04 -6.50 -18.85
N PHE A 81 -9.03 -6.35 -19.71
CA PHE A 81 -9.27 -6.26 -21.15
C PHE A 81 -9.83 -7.55 -21.72
N ARG A 82 -9.30 -8.71 -21.31
CA ARG A 82 -9.83 -10.01 -21.72
C ARG A 82 -11.30 -10.19 -21.36
N GLU A 83 -11.69 -9.75 -20.17
CA GLU A 83 -13.09 -9.83 -19.75
C GLU A 83 -14.01 -8.93 -20.59
N VAL A 84 -13.50 -7.79 -21.06
CA VAL A 84 -14.21 -6.93 -22.02
C VAL A 84 -14.32 -7.61 -23.39
N CYS A 85 -13.26 -8.23 -23.89
CA CYS A 85 -13.26 -8.94 -25.19
C CYS A 85 -14.33 -10.03 -25.28
N LYS A 86 -14.52 -10.83 -24.23
CA LYS A 86 -15.54 -11.89 -24.17
C LYS A 86 -16.98 -11.38 -24.36
N ARG A 87 -17.25 -10.09 -24.15
CA ARG A 87 -18.58 -9.51 -24.34
C ARG A 87 -18.93 -9.25 -25.81
N PHE A 88 -17.93 -9.36 -26.69
CA PHE A 88 -18.06 -9.18 -28.14
C PHE A 88 -17.95 -10.48 -28.93
N GLU A 89 -17.79 -11.62 -28.24
CA GLU A 89 -17.85 -12.98 -28.79
C GLU A 89 -19.31 -13.50 -28.76
#